data_AF-B1XTX3-F1
#
_entry.id   AF-B1XTX3-F1
#
_cell.length_a   1.000
_cell.length_b   1.000
_cell.length_c   1.000
_cell.angle_alpha   90.00
_cell.angle_beta   90.00
_cell.angle_gamma   90.00
#
_symmetry.space_group_name_H-M   'P 1'
#
loop_
_entity.id
_entity.type
_entity.pdbx_description
1 polymer ?
#
loop_
_entity_poly.entity_id
_entity_poly.type
_entity_poly.pdbx_seq_one_letter_code
_entity_poly.pdbx_strand_id
1 'polypeptide(L)'
;MWPERLNVNWNGFYRARYQVLGYPDGSYYWGLSMSASQWERISVPAGEFLTLKYFNEMPYFESQNVFRLANYREEEVWLSPEIGRWVIRRSSGRYLLGGMRWGNALWEDYLEWELISWK
;
A
#
# COMPACT_ATOMS: atom_id res chain seq x y z
N MET A 1 0.90 -4.11 6.26
CA MET A 1 2.19 -4.50 6.87
C MET A 1 3.06 -3.27 7.03
N TRP A 2 3.89 -3.22 8.07
CA TRP A 2 4.94 -2.22 8.29
C TRP A 2 6.33 -2.82 8.02
N PRO A 3 7.38 -1.99 7.85
CA PRO A 3 8.75 -2.47 7.68
C PRO A 3 9.22 -3.32 8.88
N GLU A 4 9.95 -4.41 8.61
CA GLU A 4 10.59 -5.20 9.68
C GLU A 4 11.73 -4.45 10.37
N ARG A 5 12.34 -3.50 9.65
CA ARG A 5 13.40 -2.65 10.17
C ARG A 5 13.05 -1.20 9.94
N LEU A 6 13.10 -0.40 11.00
CA LEU A 6 12.78 1.03 10.97
C LEU A 6 13.99 1.89 10.59
N ASN A 7 14.75 1.45 9.60
CA ASN A 7 15.97 2.12 9.15
C ASN A 7 15.76 2.62 7.72
N VAL A 8 16.28 3.82 7.44
CA VAL A 8 16.31 4.37 6.08
C VAL A 8 17.10 3.44 5.15
N ASN A 9 16.71 3.37 3.88
CA ASN A 9 17.25 2.50 2.84
C ASN A 9 17.01 1.00 3.07
N TRP A 10 16.21 0.63 4.06
CA TRP A 10 15.75 -0.74 4.17
C TRP A 10 14.77 -1.07 3.05
N ASN A 11 14.90 -2.28 2.49
CA ASN A 11 14.00 -2.81 1.48
C ASN A 11 13.61 -4.23 1.86
N GLY A 12 12.37 -4.61 1.58
CA GLY A 12 11.83 -5.94 1.80
C GLY A 12 10.89 -6.35 0.68
N PHE A 13 10.80 -7.65 0.42
CA PHE A 13 9.82 -8.20 -0.51
C PHE A 13 9.11 -9.39 0.12
N TYR A 14 7.79 -9.36 0.04
CA TYR A 14 6.90 -10.31 0.67
C TYR A 14 6.00 -10.96 -0.38
N ARG A 15 5.88 -12.28 -0.29
CA ARG A 15 4.88 -13.05 -1.04
C ARG A 15 3.85 -13.57 -0.06
N ALA A 16 2.61 -13.21 -0.30
CA ALA A 16 1.47 -13.68 0.45
C ALA A 16 0.34 -14.07 -0.50
N ARG A 17 -0.73 -14.60 0.08
CA ARG A 17 -2.01 -14.74 -0.58
C ARG A 17 -3.07 -14.12 0.32
N TYR A 18 -4.10 -13.51 -0.25
CA TYR A 18 -5.21 -12.92 0.48
C TYR A 18 -6.53 -13.54 0.06
N GLN A 19 -7.51 -13.46 0.95
CA GLN A 19 -8.88 -13.85 0.70
C GLN A 19 -9.77 -12.61 0.71
N VAL A 20 -10.87 -12.63 -0.04
CA VAL A 20 -11.82 -11.52 -0.09
C VAL A 20 -13.09 -11.94 0.63
N LEU A 21 -13.62 -11.06 1.47
CA LEU A 21 -14.92 -11.24 2.12
C LEU A 21 -16.00 -11.45 1.05
N GLY A 22 -16.61 -12.64 1.02
CA GLY A 22 -17.55 -13.06 -0.02
C GLY A 22 -17.02 -14.15 -0.97
N TYR A 23 -15.72 -14.44 -0.94
CA TYR A 23 -15.07 -15.52 -1.70
C TYR A 23 -14.18 -16.34 -0.75
N PRO A 24 -14.77 -17.13 0.17
CA PRO A 24 -14.04 -17.79 1.26
C PRO A 24 -13.05 -18.87 0.80
N ASP A 25 -13.29 -19.48 -0.36
CA ASP A 25 -12.35 -20.41 -1.01
C ASP A 25 -11.35 -19.69 -1.93
N GLY A 26 -11.48 -18.37 -2.07
CA GLY A 26 -10.58 -17.53 -2.84
C GLY A 26 -9.21 -17.47 -2.18
N SER A 27 -8.17 -17.59 -3.00
CA SER A 27 -6.79 -17.39 -2.60
C SER A 27 -6.12 -16.62 -3.71
N TYR A 28 -5.78 -15.35 -3.47
CA TYR A 28 -5.28 -14.43 -4.49
C TYR A 28 -3.85 -14.03 -4.17
N TYR A 29 -2.95 -14.19 -5.13
CA TYR A 29 -1.55 -13.80 -5.02
C TYR A 29 -1.38 -12.31 -4.68
N TRP A 30 -0.46 -12.04 -3.77
CA TRP A 30 -0.07 -10.71 -3.35
C TRP A 30 1.44 -10.63 -3.19
N GLY A 31 2.10 -9.96 -4.14
CA GLY A 31 3.49 -9.52 -4.00
C GLY A 31 3.52 -8.13 -3.41
N LEU A 32 4.37 -7.89 -2.41
CA LEU A 32 4.57 -6.59 -1.80
C LEU A 32 6.06 -6.29 -1.72
N SER A 33 6.53 -5.34 -2.50
CA SER A 33 7.82 -4.68 -2.30
C SER A 33 7.62 -3.50 -1.36
N MET A 34 8.54 -3.30 -0.42
CA MET A 34 8.50 -2.22 0.55
C MET A 34 9.87 -1.56 0.65
N SER A 35 9.91 -0.24 0.60
CA SER A 35 11.15 0.54 0.70
C SER A 35 11.01 1.70 1.69
N ALA A 36 11.83 1.72 2.74
CA ALA A 36 11.84 2.77 3.75
C ALA A 36 12.75 3.92 3.30
N SER A 37 12.19 5.12 3.15
CA SER A 37 12.87 6.22 2.45
C SER A 37 13.48 7.26 3.38
N GLN A 38 12.74 7.74 4.40
CA GLN A 38 13.21 8.82 5.24
C GLN A 38 12.43 8.94 6.56
N TRP A 39 13.07 9.55 7.56
CA TRP A 39 12.40 10.03 8.75
C TRP A 39 11.98 11.48 8.57
N GLU A 40 10.73 11.80 8.89
CA GLU A 40 10.22 13.16 8.82
C GLU A 40 9.13 13.41 9.87
N ARG A 41 8.98 14.68 10.23
CA ARG A 41 7.96 15.13 11.17
C ARG A 41 6.73 15.55 10.38
N ILE A 42 5.58 14.97 10.69
CA ILE A 42 4.32 15.16 9.97
C ILE A 42 3.27 15.69 10.94
N SER A 43 2.56 16.73 10.50
CA SER A 43 1.41 17.30 11.18
C SER A 43 0.12 16.85 10.50
N VAL A 44 -0.79 16.31 11.29
CA VAL A 44 -2.14 15.85 10.90
C VAL A 44 -3.15 16.37 11.94
N PRO A 45 -4.47 16.25 11.72
CA PRO A 45 -5.46 16.71 12.71
C PRO A 45 -5.28 16.09 14.11
N ALA A 46 -4.75 14.87 14.18
CA ALA A 46 -4.41 14.18 15.43
C ALA A 46 -3.19 14.73 16.20
N GLY A 47 -2.43 15.67 15.62
CA GLY A 47 -1.21 16.24 16.19
C GLY A 47 0.02 16.08 15.29
N GLU A 48 1.19 16.20 15.89
CA GLU A 48 2.48 16.15 15.19
C GLU A 48 3.28 14.92 15.62
N PHE A 49 3.82 14.18 14.65
CA PHE A 49 4.47 12.89 14.88
C PHE A 49 5.79 12.78 14.15
N LEU A 50 6.78 12.15 14.78
CA LEU A 50 7.95 11.64 14.06
C LEU A 50 7.56 10.35 13.32
N THR A 51 7.78 10.32 12.01
CA THR A 51 7.33 9.22 11.15
C THR A 51 8.43 8.71 10.23
N LEU A 52 8.41 7.40 9.97
CA LEU A 52 9.18 6.77 8.90
C LEU A 52 8.29 6.70 7.67
N LYS A 53 8.67 7.40 6.61
CA LYS A 53 8.05 7.24 5.29
C LYS A 53 8.55 5.96 4.65
N TYR A 54 7.64 5.17 4.11
CA TYR A 54 7.96 4.03 3.26
C TYR A 54 6.99 3.93 2.08
N PHE A 55 7.48 3.34 1.00
CA PHE A 55 6.72 3.08 -0.21
C PHE A 55 6.42 1.60 -0.33
N ASN A 56 5.20 1.28 -0.75
CA ASN A 56 4.80 -0.06 -1.12
C ASN A 56 4.54 -0.11 -2.62
N GLU A 57 4.98 -1.20 -3.24
CA GLU A 57 4.58 -1.56 -4.59
C GLU A 57 4.03 -2.98 -4.59
N MET A 58 2.84 -3.15 -5.17
CA MET A 58 2.17 -4.43 -5.31
C MET A 58 1.96 -4.73 -6.80
N PRO A 59 3.01 -5.18 -7.51
CA PRO A 59 2.92 -5.48 -8.91
C PRO A 59 2.24 -6.83 -9.16
N TYR A 60 1.38 -6.88 -10.17
CA TYR A 60 0.72 -8.08 -10.67
C TYR A 60 -0.03 -8.87 -9.58
N PHE A 61 -0.67 -8.19 -8.63
CA PHE A 61 -1.50 -8.88 -7.64
C PHE A 61 -2.77 -9.44 -8.30
N GLU A 62 -3.23 -10.60 -7.83
CA GLU A 62 -4.47 -11.20 -8.33
C GLU A 62 -5.66 -10.48 -7.72
N SER A 63 -6.73 -10.26 -8.49
CA SER A 63 -7.99 -9.70 -8.01
C SER A 63 -9.08 -10.77 -8.06
N GLN A 64 -10.06 -10.67 -7.17
CA GLN A 64 -11.32 -11.41 -7.24
C GLN A 64 -12.12 -11.10 -8.51
N ASN A 65 -11.93 -9.92 -9.11
CA ASN A 65 -12.52 -9.60 -10.39
C ASN A 65 -11.65 -10.19 -11.51
N VAL A 66 -12.11 -11.30 -12.09
CA VAL A 66 -11.41 -12.07 -13.12
C VAL A 66 -11.15 -11.31 -14.42
N PHE A 67 -11.84 -10.19 -14.66
CA PHE A 67 -11.59 -9.35 -15.83
C PHE A 67 -10.42 -8.38 -15.64
N ARG A 68 -10.00 -8.13 -14.39
CA ARG A 68 -8.85 -7.28 -14.08
C ARG A 68 -7.56 -8.08 -14.18
N LEU A 69 -6.77 -7.72 -15.17
CA LEU A 69 -5.47 -8.30 -15.45
C LEU A 69 -4.37 -7.34 -15.01
N ALA A 70 -3.20 -7.89 -14.67
CA ALA A 70 -2.00 -7.14 -14.36
C ALA A 70 -2.23 -5.97 -13.37
N ASN A 71 -2.95 -6.23 -12.27
CA ASN A 71 -3.20 -5.19 -11.26
C ASN A 71 -1.88 -4.69 -10.66
N TYR A 72 -1.78 -3.38 -10.46
CA TYR A 72 -0.62 -2.73 -9.88
C TYR A 72 -1.12 -1.68 -8.89
N ARG A 73 -0.60 -1.72 -7.67
CA ARG A 73 -0.92 -0.73 -6.64
C ARG A 73 0.35 -0.17 -6.03
N GLU A 74 0.30 1.11 -5.72
CA GLU A 74 1.38 1.83 -5.03
C GLU A 74 0.80 2.49 -3.79
N GLU A 75 1.59 2.51 -2.72
CA GLU A 75 1.19 3.23 -1.51
C GLU A 75 2.37 4.02 -0.94
N GLU A 76 2.08 5.22 -0.47
CA GLU A 76 2.99 5.97 0.40
C GLU A 76 2.43 5.96 1.81
N VAL A 77 3.27 5.61 2.79
CA VAL A 77 2.84 5.45 4.18
C VAL A 77 3.80 6.17 5.11
N TRP A 78 3.24 6.97 6.02
CA TRP A 78 3.98 7.62 7.10
C TRP A 78 3.67 6.90 8.41
N LEU A 79 4.57 6.03 8.84
CA LEU A 79 4.43 5.25 10.07
C LEU A 79 4.98 6.02 11.26
N SER A 80 4.19 6.22 12.31
CA SER A 80 4.69 6.67 13.61
C SER A 80 4.85 5.46 14.54
N PRO A 81 6.09 5.06 14.89
CA PRO A 81 6.31 3.95 15.82
C PRO A 81 5.80 4.26 17.23
N GLU A 82 5.79 5.54 17.62
CA GLU A 82 5.31 6.02 18.93
C GLU A 82 3.88 5.56 19.21
N ILE A 83 3.02 5.60 18.19
CA ILE A 83 1.61 5.23 18.28
C ILE A 83 1.30 3.87 17.64
N GLY A 84 2.33 3.18 17.12
CA GLY A 84 2.22 1.86 16.50
C GLY A 84 1.36 1.81 15.23
N ARG A 85 1.14 2.94 14.54
CA ARG A 85 0.32 3.00 13.32
C ARG A 85 0.72 4.12 12.38
N TRP A 86 0.18 4.09 11.17
CA TRP A 86 0.40 5.16 10.19
C TRP A 86 -0.44 6.39 10.54
N VAL A 87 0.12 7.57 10.25
CA VAL A 87 -0.55 8.87 10.41
C VAL A 87 -1.08 9.40 9.08
N ILE A 88 -0.42 9.04 7.97
CA ILE A 88 -0.89 9.29 6.61
C ILE A 88 -0.70 8.01 5.79
N ARG A 89 -1.68 7.70 4.94
CA ARG A 89 -1.55 6.69 3.88
C ARG A 89 -2.14 7.22 2.60
N ARG A 90 -1.40 7.09 1.51
CA ARG A 90 -1.85 7.41 0.15
C ARG A 90 -1.80 6.13 -0.67
N SER A 91 -2.82 5.88 -1.48
CA SER A 91 -2.93 4.68 -2.31
C SER A 91 -3.44 5.07 -3.67
N SER A 92 -2.81 4.52 -4.70
CA SER A 92 -3.28 4.59 -6.08
C SER A 92 -3.03 3.25 -6.76
N GLY A 93 -3.83 2.96 -7.77
CA GLY A 93 -3.70 1.70 -8.49
C GLY A 93 -4.08 1.83 -9.94
N ARG A 94 -3.71 0.80 -10.69
CA ARG A 94 -4.03 0.67 -12.10
C ARG A 94 -4.14 -0.80 -12.48
N TYR A 95 -4.88 -1.07 -13.54
CA TYR A 95 -5.09 -2.43 -14.03
C TYR A 95 -5.37 -2.41 -15.53
N LEU A 96 -5.28 -3.59 -16.14
CA LEU A 96 -5.61 -3.83 -17.53
C LEU A 96 -6.89 -4.67 -17.62
N LEU A 97 -7.64 -4.49 -18.71
CA LEU A 97 -8.61 -5.48 -19.16
C LEU A 97 -8.01 -6.29 -20.32
N GLY A 98 -8.70 -7.34 -20.75
CA GLY A 98 -8.29 -8.17 -21.88
C GLY A 98 -7.97 -7.35 -23.13
N GLY A 99 -6.81 -7.59 -23.74
CA GLY A 99 -6.36 -6.90 -24.96
C GLY A 99 -5.74 -5.52 -24.75
N MET A 100 -5.73 -4.98 -23.53
CA MET A 100 -5.13 -3.68 -23.23
C MET A 100 -3.60 -3.75 -23.08
N ARG A 101 -2.93 -2.61 -23.28
CA ARG A 101 -1.50 -2.41 -23.00
C ARG A 101 -1.35 -1.38 -21.88
N TRP A 102 -0.21 -1.39 -21.19
CA TRP A 102 0.09 -0.46 -20.09
C TRP A 102 -0.07 1.02 -20.43
N GLY A 103 0.20 1.43 -21.68
CA GLY A 103 -0.03 2.81 -22.12
C GLY A 103 -1.49 3.27 -22.06
N ASN A 104 -2.44 2.33 -21.97
CA ASN A 104 -3.87 2.59 -21.88
C ASN A 104 -4.47 2.09 -20.56
N ALA A 105 -3.65 1.82 -19.53
CA ALA A 105 -4.15 1.25 -18.28
C ALA A 105 -5.27 2.07 -17.64
N LEU A 106 -6.22 1.36 -17.04
CA LEU A 106 -7.30 1.98 -16.28
C LEU A 106 -6.80 2.29 -14.88
N TRP A 107 -7.20 3.44 -14.35
CA TRP A 107 -6.84 3.90 -13.01
C TRP A 107 -7.87 3.47 -11.99
N GLU A 108 -7.40 3.09 -10.80
CA GLU A 108 -8.21 3.06 -9.60
C GLU A 108 -8.29 4.48 -9.00
N ASP A 109 -9.21 4.68 -8.05
CA ASP A 109 -9.28 5.93 -7.30
C ASP A 109 -7.97 6.21 -6.56
N TYR A 110 -7.63 7.48 -6.48
CA TYR A 110 -6.63 7.96 -5.54
C TYR A 110 -7.28 8.14 -4.17
N LEU A 111 -6.73 7.46 -3.17
CA LEU A 111 -7.24 7.50 -1.80
C LEU A 111 -6.16 8.01 -0.86
N GLU A 112 -6.52 8.98 -0.03
CA GLU A 112 -5.65 9.56 0.99
C GLU A 112 -6.37 9.56 2.33
N TRP A 113 -5.67 9.11 3.36
CA TRP A 113 -6.17 9.07 4.73
C TRP A 113 -5.19 9.76 5.65
N GLU A 114 -5.73 10.61 6.52
CA GLU A 114 -5.00 11.26 7.61
C GLU A 114 -5.58 10.84 8.96
N LEU A 115 -4.72 10.75 9.96
CA LEU A 115 -5.12 10.42 11.31
C LEU A 115 -5.82 11.61 11.97
N ILE A 116 -7.08 11.40 12.37
CA ILE A 116 -7.92 12.45 12.96
C ILE A 116 -7.84 12.44 14.50
N SER A 117 -7.78 11.26 15.12
CA SER A 117 -7.54 11.08 16.56
C SER A 117 -6.92 9.71 16.84
N TRP A 118 -6.21 9.58 17.97
CA TRP A 118 -5.57 8.33 18.42
C TRP A 118 -5.56 8.12 19.94
N LYS A 119 -6.28 8.98 20.67
CA LYS A 119 -6.55 8.83 22.11
C LYS A 119 -8.03 8.53 22.32
#